data_AF-A0A957U2G5-F1
#
_entry.id   AF-A0A957U2G5-F1
#
_cell.length_a   1.000
_cell.length_b   1.000
_cell.length_c   1.000
_cell.angle_alpha   90.00
_cell.angle_beta   90.00
_cell.angle_gamma   90.00
#
_symmetry.space_group_name_H-M   'P 1'
#
loop_
_entity.id
_entity.type
_entity.pdbx_description
1 polymer ?
#
loop_
_entity_poly.entity_id
_entity_poly.type
_entity_poly.pdbx_seq_one_letter_code
_entity_poly.pdbx_strand_id
1 'polypeptide(L)'
;ADWLTPPFHRDRNPLLVAAQGGFGTVQLEAIDFVSEVAAPVGNYYAVQTDPTATNISWRRTTAEQALHYQANRQHFVDRYAGEYILLQDGEVRWHDPSSLLTVSRRILAGDKPDEALWFKYVDPDEAEGEHFEVYERVLEEIGQLPVD
;
A
#
# COMPACT_ATOMS: atom_id res chain seq x y z
N ALA A 1 1.84 -16.89 -5.41
CA ALA A 1 2.72 -16.13 -4.51
C ALA A 1 2.09 -14.77 -4.22
N ASP A 2 2.34 -14.23 -3.03
CA ASP A 2 1.86 -12.90 -2.60
C ASP A 2 2.97 -12.17 -1.84
N TRP A 3 2.65 -11.04 -1.20
CA TRP A 3 3.58 -10.18 -0.46
C TRP A 3 4.57 -10.96 0.43
N LEU A 4 5.84 -10.52 0.41
CA LEU A 4 7.05 -11.18 0.96
C LEU A 4 7.50 -12.47 0.24
N THR A 5 6.82 -12.89 -0.83
CA THR A 5 7.27 -13.97 -1.71
C THR A 5 7.68 -13.40 -3.07
N PRO A 6 8.89 -13.68 -3.59
CA PRO A 6 9.29 -13.22 -4.92
C PRO A 6 8.23 -13.55 -5.98
N PRO A 7 7.93 -12.61 -6.91
CA PRO A 7 8.52 -11.27 -7.06
C PRO A 7 7.92 -10.16 -6.18
N PHE A 8 6.94 -10.48 -5.34
CA PHE A 8 6.12 -9.53 -4.60
C PHE A 8 6.77 -9.14 -3.26
N HIS A 9 7.92 -8.45 -3.33
CA HIS A 9 8.66 -8.05 -2.13
C HIS A 9 8.09 -6.82 -1.43
N ARG A 10 7.60 -5.84 -2.21
CA ARG A 10 7.15 -4.54 -1.71
C ARG A 10 5.65 -4.50 -1.48
N ASP A 11 4.89 -4.96 -2.47
CA ASP A 11 3.43 -4.88 -2.50
C ASP A 11 2.79 -6.26 -2.70
N ARG A 12 1.46 -6.31 -2.56
CA ARG A 12 0.65 -7.50 -2.87
C ARG A 12 0.76 -7.88 -4.34
N ASN A 13 0.47 -9.15 -4.64
CA ASN A 13 0.32 -9.61 -6.01
C ASN A 13 -0.96 -9.01 -6.63
N PRO A 14 -0.87 -8.10 -7.62
CA PRO A 14 -2.04 -7.45 -8.19
C PRO A 14 -2.98 -8.43 -8.92
N LEU A 15 -2.46 -9.51 -9.51
CA LEU A 15 -3.28 -10.55 -10.14
C LEU A 15 -4.08 -11.34 -9.11
N LEU A 16 -3.47 -11.63 -7.96
CA LEU A 16 -4.15 -12.30 -6.86
C LEU A 16 -5.23 -11.39 -6.24
N VAL A 17 -4.94 -10.10 -6.06
CA VAL A 17 -5.92 -9.12 -5.58
C VAL A 17 -7.10 -9.01 -6.55
N ALA A 18 -6.84 -8.95 -7.86
CA ALA A 18 -7.89 -8.94 -8.87
C ALA A 18 -8.77 -10.20 -8.81
N ALA A 19 -8.16 -11.39 -8.73
CA ALA A 19 -8.89 -12.64 -8.60
C ALA A 19 -9.73 -12.71 -7.31
N GLN A 20 -9.23 -12.17 -6.18
CA GLN A 20 -10.00 -12.05 -4.93
C GLN A 20 -11.20 -11.11 -5.07
N GLY A 21 -11.09 -10.09 -5.91
CA GLY A 21 -12.20 -9.21 -6.32
C GLY A 21 -13.16 -9.82 -7.34
N GLY A 22 -12.95 -11.08 -7.75
CA GLY A 22 -13.77 -11.77 -8.75
C GLY A 22 -13.39 -11.51 -10.21
N PHE A 23 -12.26 -10.84 -10.46
CA PHE A 23 -11.78 -10.53 -11.81
C PHE A 23 -10.84 -11.63 -12.34
N GLY A 24 -11.43 -12.76 -12.72
CA GLY A 24 -10.70 -13.90 -13.31
C GLY A 24 -10.05 -14.83 -12.26
N THR A 25 -9.09 -15.64 -12.70
CA THR A 25 -8.43 -16.65 -11.88
C THR A 25 -6.91 -16.59 -12.03
N VAL A 26 -6.20 -16.89 -10.94
CA VAL A 26 -4.74 -17.10 -10.93
C VAL A 26 -4.36 -18.58 -10.83
N GLN A 27 -5.35 -19.48 -10.84
CA GLN A 27 -5.14 -20.93 -10.85
C GLN A 27 -4.85 -21.36 -12.29
N LEU A 28 -3.62 -21.80 -12.56
CA LEU A 28 -3.17 -22.15 -13.90
C LEU A 28 -4.00 -23.27 -14.53
N GLU A 29 -4.49 -24.20 -13.72
CA GLU A 29 -5.32 -25.33 -14.15
C GLU A 29 -6.69 -24.89 -14.66
N ALA A 30 -7.13 -23.69 -14.28
CA ALA A 30 -8.38 -23.08 -14.73
C ALA A 30 -8.17 -22.10 -15.91
N ILE A 31 -6.94 -21.97 -16.41
CA ILE A 31 -6.59 -21.09 -17.53
C ILE A 31 -6.25 -21.98 -18.75
N ASP A 32 -6.91 -21.72 -19.87
CA ASP A 32 -6.54 -22.33 -21.16
C ASP A 32 -5.24 -21.70 -21.68
N PHE A 33 -4.12 -22.21 -21.18
CA PHE A 33 -2.78 -21.75 -21.52
C PHE A 33 -2.06 -22.78 -22.39
N VAL A 34 -1.64 -22.36 -23.58
CA VAL A 34 -0.83 -23.16 -24.50
C VAL A 34 0.50 -22.45 -24.73
N SER A 35 1.59 -23.20 -24.62
CA SER A 35 2.96 -22.69 -24.80
C SER A 35 3.72 -23.57 -25.80
N GLU A 36 4.51 -22.94 -26.66
CA GLU A 36 5.45 -23.64 -27.56
C GLU A 36 6.71 -24.15 -26.84
N VAL A 37 6.97 -23.66 -25.62
CA VAL A 37 8.10 -24.05 -24.76
C VAL A 37 7.63 -24.70 -23.47
N ALA A 38 8.41 -25.64 -22.95
CA ALA A 38 8.18 -26.27 -21.65
C ALA A 38 8.90 -25.52 -20.51
N ALA A 39 8.28 -25.48 -19.34
CA ALA A 39 8.92 -24.95 -18.14
C ALA A 39 9.99 -25.92 -17.59
N PRO A 40 11.06 -25.41 -16.95
CA PRO A 40 11.40 -23.99 -16.79
C PRO A 40 12.05 -23.40 -18.06
N VAL A 41 11.64 -22.18 -18.44
CA VAL A 41 12.20 -21.46 -19.60
C VAL A 41 13.51 -20.74 -19.26
N GLY A 42 13.77 -20.52 -17.97
CA GLY A 42 15.00 -19.89 -17.46
C GLY A 42 14.92 -19.63 -15.96
N ASN A 43 15.98 -19.03 -15.41
CA ASN A 43 16.01 -18.62 -14.00
C ASN A 43 15.27 -17.28 -13.84
N TYR A 44 14.19 -17.29 -13.08
CA TYR A 44 13.50 -16.07 -12.67
C TYR A 44 14.20 -15.46 -11.46
N TYR A 45 14.41 -14.14 -11.47
CA TYR A 45 14.88 -13.40 -10.30
C TYR A 45 14.13 -12.07 -10.19
N ALA A 46 13.93 -11.63 -8.95
CA ALA A 46 13.40 -10.32 -8.62
C ALA A 46 14.47 -9.58 -7.81
N VAL A 47 14.83 -8.37 -8.25
CA VAL A 47 15.78 -7.53 -7.52
C VAL A 47 15.04 -6.86 -6.38
N GLN A 48 15.42 -7.20 -5.14
CA GLN A 48 14.96 -6.49 -3.96
C GLN A 48 15.84 -5.26 -3.74
N THR A 49 15.29 -4.08 -3.99
CA THR A 49 16.00 -2.79 -3.85
C THR A 49 16.06 -2.30 -2.42
N ASP A 50 15.06 -2.63 -1.62
CA ASP A 50 14.88 -2.14 -0.25
C ASP A 50 14.90 -3.31 0.74
N PRO A 51 15.50 -3.16 1.94
CA PRO A 51 15.49 -4.20 2.96
C PRO A 51 14.07 -4.65 3.30
N THR A 52 13.91 -5.95 3.62
CA THR A 52 12.60 -6.52 3.99
C THR A 52 11.97 -5.78 5.16
N ALA A 53 12.77 -5.43 6.18
CA ALA A 53 12.32 -4.64 7.33
C ALA A 53 11.73 -3.28 6.92
N THR A 54 12.34 -2.59 5.95
CA THR A 54 11.84 -1.32 5.42
C THR A 54 10.51 -1.50 4.69
N ASN A 55 10.36 -2.53 3.86
CA ASN A 55 9.09 -2.83 3.18
C ASN A 55 7.97 -3.15 4.18
N ILE A 56 8.27 -3.91 5.24
CA ILE A 56 7.33 -4.19 6.33
C ILE A 56 6.97 -2.90 7.08
N SER A 57 7.95 -2.06 7.39
CA SER A 57 7.74 -0.77 8.07
C SER A 57 6.82 0.15 7.27
N TRP A 58 7.10 0.34 5.97
CA TRP A 58 6.24 1.16 5.10
C TRP A 58 4.81 0.63 5.02
N ARG A 59 4.64 -0.69 4.85
CA ARG A 59 3.30 -1.29 4.79
C ARG A 59 2.54 -1.13 6.11
N ARG A 60 3.21 -1.34 7.25
CA ARG A 60 2.63 -1.15 8.59
C ARG A 60 2.23 0.31 8.80
N THR A 61 3.17 1.23 8.61
CA THR A 61 2.96 2.65 8.89
C THR A 61 1.92 3.26 7.95
N THR A 62 1.81 2.79 6.70
CA THR A 62 0.71 3.17 5.80
C THR A 62 -0.64 2.82 6.40
N ALA A 63 -0.80 1.59 6.92
CA ALA A 63 -2.03 1.16 7.55
C ALA A 63 -2.32 1.93 8.85
N GLU A 64 -1.32 2.18 9.68
CA GLU A 64 -1.45 3.00 10.89
C GLU A 64 -1.89 4.43 10.56
N GLN A 65 -1.33 5.06 9.53
CA GLN A 65 -1.74 6.41 9.12
C GLN A 65 -3.19 6.45 8.62
N ALA A 66 -3.60 5.47 7.82
CA ALA A 66 -4.98 5.40 7.32
C ALA A 66 -5.99 5.23 8.46
N LEU A 67 -5.70 4.35 9.41
CA LEU A 67 -6.56 4.14 10.59
C LEU A 67 -6.52 5.34 11.55
N HIS A 68 -5.38 6.02 11.66
CA HIS A 68 -5.28 7.28 12.39
C HIS A 68 -6.18 8.35 11.77
N TYR A 69 -6.17 8.48 10.43
CA TYR A 69 -7.08 9.36 9.72
C TYR A 69 -8.53 9.01 9.99
N GLN A 70 -8.91 7.73 9.87
CA GLN A 70 -10.28 7.27 10.13
C GLN A 70 -10.74 7.63 11.54
N ALA A 71 -9.92 7.33 12.55
CA ALA A 71 -10.24 7.59 13.96
C ALA A 71 -10.34 9.09 14.29
N ASN A 72 -9.64 9.95 13.53
CA ASN A 72 -9.59 11.39 13.75
C ASN A 72 -10.18 12.19 12.58
N ARG A 73 -11.09 11.58 11.80
CA ARG A 73 -11.55 12.13 10.52
C ARG A 73 -12.06 13.56 10.63
N GLN A 74 -12.82 13.88 11.67
CA GLN A 74 -13.35 15.23 11.88
C GLN A 74 -12.23 16.28 12.00
N HIS A 75 -11.13 15.95 12.69
CA HIS A 75 -9.98 16.85 12.82
C HIS A 75 -9.37 17.21 11.46
N PHE A 76 -9.26 16.22 10.56
CA PHE A 76 -8.73 16.44 9.22
C PHE A 76 -9.73 17.19 8.33
N VAL A 77 -11.02 16.86 8.41
CA VAL A 77 -12.08 17.58 7.67
C VAL A 77 -12.14 19.05 8.07
N ASP A 78 -12.10 19.37 9.36
CA ASP A 78 -12.18 20.75 9.86
C ASP A 78 -11.05 21.65 9.32
N ARG A 79 -9.91 21.04 8.93
CA ARG A 79 -8.70 21.76 8.56
C ARG A 79 -8.33 21.66 7.08
N TYR A 80 -8.67 20.56 6.42
CA TYR A 80 -8.17 20.23 5.08
C TYR A 80 -9.28 19.79 4.11
N ALA A 81 -10.57 19.98 4.45
CA ALA A 81 -11.66 19.66 3.55
C ALA A 81 -11.46 20.25 2.15
N GLY A 82 -11.56 19.41 1.12
CA GLY A 82 -11.36 19.80 -0.27
C GLY A 82 -9.91 19.79 -0.74
N GLU A 83 -8.97 19.33 0.08
CA GLU A 83 -7.54 19.26 -0.23
C GLU A 83 -7.01 17.82 -0.21
N TYR A 84 -5.92 17.60 -0.93
CA TYR A 84 -5.10 16.40 -0.80
C TYR A 84 -4.12 16.57 0.35
N ILE A 85 -3.87 15.52 1.11
CA ILE A 85 -2.88 15.49 2.20
C ILE A 85 -1.89 14.33 2.01
N LEU A 86 -0.67 14.52 2.50
CA LEU A 86 0.26 13.44 2.84
C LEU A 86 0.43 13.38 4.35
N LEU A 87 0.00 12.29 4.96
CA LEU A 87 0.03 12.04 6.40
C LEU A 87 1.20 11.11 6.74
N GLN A 88 1.99 11.47 7.75
CA GLN A 88 3.04 10.63 8.33
C GLN A 88 3.13 10.92 9.83
N ASP A 89 3.21 9.88 10.64
CA ASP A 89 3.27 9.97 12.10
C ASP A 89 2.13 10.82 12.72
N GLY A 90 0.93 10.72 12.17
CA GLY A 90 -0.23 11.51 12.59
C GLY A 90 -0.17 13.00 12.18
N GLU A 91 0.87 13.44 11.48
CA GLU A 91 1.05 14.82 11.04
C GLU A 91 0.92 14.99 9.52
N VAL A 92 0.19 16.03 9.10
CA VAL A 92 0.11 16.41 7.68
C VAL A 92 1.43 17.05 7.26
N ARG A 93 2.24 16.30 6.49
CA ARG A 93 3.54 16.74 5.97
C ARG A 93 3.43 17.64 4.74
N TRP A 94 2.33 17.50 4.00
CA TRP A 94 2.04 18.28 2.81
C TRP A 94 0.53 18.28 2.57
N HIS A 95 0.01 19.40 2.07
CA HIS A 95 -1.36 19.50 1.60
C HIS A 95 -1.49 20.50 0.46
N ASP A 96 -2.43 20.27 -0.45
CA ASP A 96 -2.74 21.17 -1.57
C ASP A 96 -4.12 20.84 -2.17
N PRO A 97 -4.90 21.83 -2.65
CA PRO A 97 -6.13 21.56 -3.42
C PRO A 97 -5.91 20.71 -4.69
N SER A 98 -4.69 20.71 -5.23
CA SER A 98 -4.25 19.90 -6.37
C SER A 98 -3.49 18.67 -5.93
N SER A 99 -3.69 17.53 -6.59
CA SER A 99 -2.92 16.31 -6.34
C SER A 99 -1.48 16.38 -6.87
N LEU A 100 -1.07 17.51 -7.47
CA LEU A 100 0.24 17.66 -8.10
C LEU A 100 1.34 17.85 -7.05
N LEU A 101 1.99 16.74 -6.69
CA LEU A 101 3.12 16.76 -5.79
C LEU A 101 4.40 17.23 -6.50
N THR A 102 4.79 18.48 -6.26
CA THR A 102 6.01 19.10 -6.83
C THR A 102 7.25 18.96 -5.95
N VAL A 103 7.08 18.48 -4.71
CA VAL A 103 8.15 18.29 -3.72
C VAL A 103 8.51 16.81 -3.63
N SER A 104 9.80 16.51 -3.47
CA SER A 104 10.26 15.14 -3.27
C SER A 104 9.70 14.54 -1.98
N ARG A 105 9.13 13.33 -2.07
CA ARG A 105 8.69 12.55 -0.89
C ARG A 105 9.81 12.27 0.11
N ARG A 106 11.07 12.18 -0.35
CA ARG A 106 12.23 12.01 0.54
C ARG A 106 12.49 13.26 1.39
N ILE A 107 12.18 14.44 0.86
CA ILE A 107 12.27 15.70 1.61
C ILE A 107 11.11 15.76 2.61
N LEU A 108 9.89 15.41 2.18
CA LEU A 108 8.71 15.42 3.04
C LEU A 108 8.77 14.42 4.20
N ALA A 109 9.37 13.25 3.97
CA ALA A 109 9.55 12.23 5.00
C ALA A 109 10.56 12.64 6.10
N GLY A 110 11.33 13.71 5.89
CA GLY A 110 12.26 14.26 6.88
C GLY A 110 13.27 13.24 7.41
N ASP A 111 13.30 13.09 8.72
CA ASP A 111 14.14 12.14 9.47
C ASP A 111 13.54 10.74 9.59
N LYS A 112 12.38 10.48 8.97
CA LYS A 112 11.63 9.21 9.01
C LYS A 112 11.48 8.58 7.61
N PRO A 113 12.58 8.27 6.90
CA PRO A 113 12.52 7.73 5.54
C PRO A 113 11.95 6.29 5.47
N ASP A 114 11.91 5.59 6.60
CA ASP A 114 11.40 4.23 6.77
C ASP A 114 9.93 4.18 7.22
N GLU A 115 9.29 5.33 7.42
CA GLU A 115 7.85 5.47 7.62
C GLU A 115 7.17 5.95 6.33
N ALA A 116 5.98 5.43 6.05
CA ALA A 116 5.24 5.79 4.85
C ALA A 116 4.56 7.16 4.98
N LEU A 117 4.39 7.81 3.82
CA LEU A 117 3.48 8.95 3.64
C LEU A 117 2.18 8.41 3.03
N TRP A 118 1.08 8.49 3.77
CA TRP A 118 -0.24 8.09 3.30
C TRP A 118 -0.94 9.26 2.60
N PHE A 119 -1.37 9.05 1.35
CA PHE A 119 -1.95 10.09 0.50
C PHE A 119 -3.47 9.96 0.47
N LYS A 120 -4.19 11.05 0.74
CA LYS A 120 -5.66 11.05 0.76
C LYS A 120 -6.22 12.38 0.30
N TYR A 121 -7.33 12.35 -0.43
CA TYR A 121 -8.19 13.52 -0.61
C TYR A 121 -9.17 13.63 0.55
N VAL A 122 -9.20 14.76 1.25
CA VAL A 122 -10.08 14.97 2.39
C VAL A 122 -11.46 15.42 1.89
N ASP A 123 -12.28 14.43 1.54
CA ASP A 123 -13.68 14.63 1.19
C ASP A 123 -14.57 14.52 2.43
N PRO A 124 -15.26 15.58 2.88
CA PRO A 124 -16.19 15.53 4.00
C PRO A 124 -17.30 14.48 3.86
N ASP A 125 -17.69 14.14 2.63
CA ASP A 125 -18.76 13.20 2.32
C ASP A 125 -18.26 11.76 2.14
N GLU A 126 -16.93 11.54 2.09
CA GLU A 126 -16.29 10.23 1.82
C GLU A 126 -16.85 9.53 0.56
N ALA A 127 -17.06 10.26 -0.54
CA ALA A 127 -17.64 9.71 -1.76
C ALA A 127 -16.76 8.66 -2.45
N GLU A 128 -15.45 8.66 -2.17
CA GLU A 128 -14.49 7.66 -2.66
C GLU A 128 -14.78 6.25 -2.10
N GLY A 129 -15.37 6.16 -0.90
CA GLY A 129 -15.66 4.88 -0.26
C GLY A 129 -14.40 4.10 0.12
N GLU A 130 -13.44 4.77 0.77
CA GLU A 130 -12.18 4.14 1.22
C GLU A 130 -12.46 2.88 2.08
N HIS A 131 -11.81 1.78 1.72
CA HIS A 131 -11.95 0.49 2.40
C HIS A 131 -10.95 0.34 3.55
N PHE A 132 -11.27 0.95 4.70
CA PHE A 132 -10.36 0.96 5.85
C PHE A 132 -10.06 -0.43 6.44
N GLU A 133 -10.95 -1.40 6.25
CA GLU A 133 -10.79 -2.80 6.67
C GLU A 133 -9.60 -3.49 5.99
N VAL A 134 -9.10 -2.95 4.87
CA VAL A 134 -7.87 -3.43 4.22
C VAL A 134 -6.66 -3.12 5.10
N TYR A 135 -6.60 -1.94 5.71
CA TYR A 135 -5.50 -1.53 6.58
C TYR A 135 -5.50 -2.31 7.91
N GLU A 136 -6.67 -2.60 8.48
CA GLU A 136 -6.79 -3.46 9.66
C GLU A 136 -6.21 -4.85 9.39
N ARG A 137 -6.61 -5.47 8.27
CA ARG A 137 -6.09 -6.77 7.84
C ARG A 137 -4.59 -6.75 7.58
N VAL A 138 -4.06 -5.65 7.04
CA VAL A 138 -2.61 -5.47 6.87
C VAL A 138 -1.89 -5.56 8.22
N LEU A 139 -2.41 -4.92 9.26
CA LEU A 139 -1.81 -4.98 10.60
C LEU A 139 -1.93 -6.37 11.21
N GLU A 140 -3.05 -7.08 11.00
CA GLU A 140 -3.21 -8.48 11.40
C GLU A 140 -2.20 -9.40 10.68
N GLU A 141 -2.07 -9.28 9.36
CA GLU A 141 -1.11 -10.03 8.53
C GLU A 141 0.33 -9.80 9.04
N ILE A 142 0.68 -8.55 9.34
CA ILE A 142 2.02 -8.20 9.87
C ILE A 142 2.23 -8.74 11.29
N GLY A 143 1.21 -8.72 12.15
CA GLY A 143 1.28 -9.26 13.50
C GLY A 143 1.48 -10.78 13.57
N GLN A 144 1.19 -11.48 12.48
CA GLN A 144 1.42 -12.93 12.33
C GLN A 144 2.80 -13.27 11.75
N LEU A 145 3.59 -12.27 11.32
CA LEU A 145 4.93 -12.53 10.84
C LEU A 145 5.81 -13.06 11.99
N PRO A 146 6.73 -13.99 11.71
CA PRO A 146 7.70 -14.44 12.69
C PRO A 146 8.49 -13.25 13.24
N VAL A 147 8.63 -13.19 14.57
CA VAL A 147 9.59 -12.28 15.20
C VAL A 147 10.95 -12.97 15.13
N ASP A 148 11.87 -12.41 14.35
CA ASP A 148 13.27 -12.83 14.32
C ASP A 148 13.98 -12.47 15.64
#